data_AF-A0A449I1G6-F1
#
_entry.id   AF-A0A449I1G6-F1
#
_cell.length_a   1.000
_cell.length_b   1.000
_cell.length_c   1.000
_cell.angle_alpha   90.00
_cell.angle_beta   90.00
_cell.angle_gamma   90.00
#
_symmetry.space_group_name_H-M   'P 1'
#
loop_
_entity.id
_entity.type
_entity.pdbx_description
1 polymer ?
#
loop_
_entity_poly.entity_id
_entity_poly.type
_entity_poly.pdbx_seq_one_letter_code
_entity_poly.pdbx_strand_id
1 'polypeptide(L)'
;MNEMETLDLKWQDMVAIACLEAKGDVDRLAQAIRNGLDSGLTVNQIKEALSQLYAYTGFPRSLNGLGVLQRISEARKAEGIKDDEGQDAEPLPKDYNALKYGTEVQTQLTGGKPFNYTFAPATDYYLKAHLFGDIFARNNLSFAERELVTISALCGLKGVESQLASHVRGARNMGLSDTAIRAIPQILRQKVGDLEAYRAGRAISKVFGEPFTEGEPIENRIFPKGEPNTAYANNFIGNSYLAPLTEGTLPLHNVTFEPGCRNNWHIHHKGGQILICVGGRGWYQEWGEPARALKPGDVVNIPAEVKHWHGAASDSWFQHIAIAVPAEGASTEWCEPVTDEEYKKCNQ
;
A
#
# COMPACT_ATOMS: atom_id res chain seq x y z
N MET A 1 -25.11 13.15 -17.33
CA MET A 1 -24.32 13.04 -16.09
C MET A 1 -22.88 13.06 -16.51
N ASN A 2 -22.07 13.92 -15.91
CA ASN A 2 -20.66 14.07 -16.28
C ASN A 2 -19.94 12.76 -15.96
N GLU A 3 -19.27 12.14 -16.94
CA GLU A 3 -18.54 10.86 -16.80
C GLU A 3 -17.40 10.90 -15.76
N MET A 4 -17.19 12.04 -15.08
CA MET A 4 -16.16 12.24 -14.08
C MET A 4 -16.68 12.50 -12.65
N GLU A 5 -17.97 12.35 -12.35
CA GLU A 5 -18.43 12.41 -10.94
C GLU A 5 -18.04 11.16 -10.13
N THR A 6 -17.90 10.00 -10.77
CA THR A 6 -17.38 8.76 -10.16
C THR A 6 -16.57 7.99 -11.20
N LEU A 7 -15.58 7.20 -10.78
CA LEU A 7 -14.82 6.34 -11.70
C LEU A 7 -15.72 5.18 -12.16
N ASP A 8 -15.97 5.09 -13.47
CA ASP A 8 -16.65 3.95 -14.07
C ASP A 8 -15.82 2.66 -13.91
N LEU A 9 -16.43 1.51 -14.26
CA LEU A 9 -15.79 0.21 -14.04
C LEU A 9 -14.44 0.08 -14.76
N LYS A 10 -14.31 0.56 -16.00
CA LYS A 10 -13.05 0.46 -16.75
C LYS A 10 -11.93 1.25 -16.08
N TRP A 11 -12.21 2.43 -15.53
CA TRP A 11 -11.19 3.20 -14.81
C TRP A 11 -10.88 2.64 -13.43
N GLN A 12 -11.83 1.97 -12.77
CA GLN A 12 -11.53 1.19 -11.57
C GLN A 12 -10.61 0.00 -11.89
N ASP A 13 -10.79 -0.65 -13.04
CA ASP A 13 -9.88 -1.72 -13.50
C ASP A 13 -8.51 -1.15 -13.89
N MET A 14 -8.43 0.04 -14.49
CA MET A 14 -7.16 0.72 -14.75
C MET A 14 -6.38 1.01 -13.46
N VAL A 15 -7.05 1.43 -12.39
CA VAL A 15 -6.44 1.61 -11.06
C VAL A 15 -5.79 0.31 -10.58
N ALA A 16 -6.47 -0.83 -10.75
CA ALA A 16 -5.94 -2.13 -10.37
C ALA A 16 -4.75 -2.55 -11.24
N ILE A 17 -4.84 -2.39 -12.57
CA ILE A 17 -3.77 -2.69 -13.53
C ILE A 17 -2.49 -1.93 -13.17
N ALA A 18 -2.58 -0.61 -12.99
CA ALA A 18 -1.42 0.24 -12.70
C ALA A 18 -0.76 -0.14 -11.37
N CYS A 19 -1.56 -0.40 -10.33
CA CYS A 19 -1.03 -0.78 -9.02
C CYS A 19 -0.39 -2.18 -9.02
N LEU A 20 -1.01 -3.15 -9.69
CA LEU A 20 -0.48 -4.52 -9.79
C LEU A 20 0.80 -4.59 -10.64
N GLU A 21 0.90 -3.78 -11.70
CA GLU A 21 2.15 -3.62 -12.46
C GLU A 21 3.27 -3.07 -11.56
N ALA A 22 2.99 -2.04 -10.76
CA ALA A 22 3.98 -1.43 -9.88
C ALA A 22 4.48 -2.41 -8.80
N LYS A 23 3.58 -3.23 -8.25
CA LYS A 23 3.91 -4.34 -7.36
C LYS A 23 4.65 -5.47 -8.09
N GLY A 24 4.50 -5.52 -9.41
CA GLY A 24 4.90 -6.59 -10.31
C GLY A 24 4.32 -7.95 -9.94
N ASP A 25 3.06 -7.91 -9.53
CA ASP A 25 2.21 -9.07 -9.29
C ASP A 25 1.61 -9.50 -10.65
N VAL A 26 2.43 -10.19 -11.46
CA VAL A 26 2.10 -10.52 -12.85
C VAL A 26 0.88 -11.43 -12.97
N ASP A 27 0.64 -12.29 -11.98
CA ASP A 27 -0.46 -13.24 -11.98
C ASP A 27 -1.80 -12.51 -11.79
N ARG A 28 -1.89 -11.62 -10.80
CA ARG A 28 -3.10 -10.82 -10.60
C ARG A 28 -3.26 -9.73 -11.65
N LEU A 29 -2.15 -9.20 -12.19
CA LEU A 29 -2.18 -8.25 -13.31
C LEU A 29 -2.86 -8.87 -14.55
N ALA A 30 -2.60 -10.14 -14.86
CA ALA A 30 -3.23 -10.82 -15.98
C ALA A 30 -4.76 -10.86 -15.85
N GLN A 31 -5.28 -11.09 -14.64
CA GLN A 31 -6.71 -11.05 -14.40
C GLN A 31 -7.26 -9.61 -14.46
N ALA A 32 -6.54 -8.64 -13.90
CA ALA A 32 -6.95 -7.23 -13.95
C ALA A 32 -7.04 -6.71 -15.40
N ILE A 33 -6.11 -7.10 -16.28
CA ILE A 33 -6.14 -6.74 -17.70
C ILE A 33 -7.37 -7.34 -18.40
N ARG A 34 -7.71 -8.61 -18.15
CA ARG A 34 -8.93 -9.23 -18.71
C ARG A 34 -10.18 -8.45 -18.30
N ASN A 35 -10.31 -8.18 -16.99
CA ASN A 35 -11.44 -7.40 -16.46
C ASN A 35 -11.49 -6.01 -17.09
N GLY A 36 -10.35 -5.34 -17.24
CA GLY A 36 -10.26 -4.03 -17.88
C GLY A 36 -10.77 -4.04 -19.32
N LEU A 37 -10.35 -5.01 -20.12
CA LEU A 37 -10.84 -5.19 -21.49
C LEU A 37 -12.36 -5.49 -21.52
N ASP A 38 -12.84 -6.36 -20.63
CA ASP A 38 -14.27 -6.69 -20.52
C ASP A 38 -15.12 -5.50 -20.08
N SER A 39 -14.57 -4.61 -19.23
CA SER A 39 -15.18 -3.36 -18.78
C SER A 39 -15.10 -2.24 -19.83
N GLY A 40 -14.37 -2.44 -20.94
CA GLY A 40 -14.28 -1.50 -22.05
C GLY A 40 -13.05 -0.58 -22.06
N LEU A 41 -11.97 -0.92 -21.35
CA LEU A 41 -10.65 -0.36 -21.67
C LEU A 41 -10.22 -0.84 -23.06
N THR A 42 -9.67 0.06 -23.86
CA THR A 42 -9.07 -0.34 -25.13
C THR A 42 -7.67 -0.91 -24.93
N VAL A 43 -7.22 -1.73 -25.87
CA VAL A 43 -5.86 -2.28 -25.85
C VAL A 43 -4.82 -1.15 -25.79
N ASN A 44 -4.99 -0.07 -26.56
CA ASN A 44 -4.05 1.04 -26.58
C ASN A 44 -4.08 1.90 -25.31
N GLN A 45 -5.20 2.01 -24.60
CA GLN A 45 -5.22 2.65 -23.27
C GLN A 45 -4.37 1.87 -22.26
N ILE A 46 -4.46 0.53 -22.28
CA ILE A 46 -3.64 -0.31 -21.38
C ILE A 46 -2.17 -0.26 -21.79
N LYS A 47 -1.85 -0.34 -23.10
CA LYS A 47 -0.46 -0.16 -23.60
C LYS A 47 0.12 1.18 -23.14
N GLU A 48 -0.64 2.26 -23.28
CA GLU A 48 -0.17 3.60 -22.92
C GLU A 48 0.07 3.73 -21.41
N ALA A 49 -0.84 3.21 -20.58
CA ALA A 49 -0.65 3.19 -19.13
C ALA A 49 0.61 2.39 -18.75
N LEU A 50 0.75 1.15 -19.23
CA LEU A 50 1.90 0.30 -18.92
C LEU A 50 3.21 0.89 -19.45
N SER A 51 3.19 1.54 -20.61
CA SER A 51 4.34 2.26 -21.18
C SER A 51 4.69 3.48 -20.34
N GLN A 52 3.74 4.30 -19.90
CA GLN A 52 4.04 5.44 -19.02
C GLN A 52 4.71 4.98 -17.71
N LEU A 53 4.29 3.83 -17.17
CA LEU A 53 4.72 3.38 -15.86
C LEU A 53 6.22 3.08 -15.74
N TYR A 54 6.99 2.83 -16.82
CA TYR A 54 8.44 2.64 -16.67
C TYR A 54 9.13 3.83 -16.01
N ALA A 55 8.60 5.05 -16.17
CA ALA A 55 9.15 6.24 -15.56
C ALA A 55 9.00 6.24 -14.02
N TYR A 56 8.10 5.41 -13.49
CA TYR A 56 7.77 5.30 -12.07
C TYR A 56 8.24 3.97 -11.47
N THR A 57 8.15 2.88 -12.22
CA THR A 57 8.37 1.49 -11.76
C THR A 57 9.58 0.83 -12.42
N GLY A 58 10.19 1.48 -13.41
CA GLY A 58 11.32 1.00 -14.19
C GLY A 58 10.94 0.10 -15.37
N PHE A 59 11.82 0.04 -16.38
CA PHE A 59 11.62 -0.79 -17.57
C PHE A 59 11.24 -2.26 -17.27
N PRO A 60 11.85 -2.97 -16.30
CA PRO A 60 11.51 -4.37 -16.08
C PRO A 60 10.04 -4.60 -15.74
N ARG A 61 9.43 -3.74 -14.91
CA ARG A 61 8.01 -3.88 -14.52
C ARG A 61 7.09 -3.55 -15.71
N SER A 62 7.38 -2.45 -16.41
CA SER A 62 6.61 -2.03 -17.58
C SER A 62 6.64 -3.06 -18.71
N LEU A 63 7.83 -3.58 -19.05
CA LEU A 63 7.99 -4.61 -20.08
C LEU A 63 7.29 -5.93 -19.70
N ASN A 64 7.35 -6.33 -18.43
CA ASN A 64 6.59 -7.49 -17.96
C ASN A 64 5.08 -7.26 -18.11
N GLY A 65 4.58 -6.08 -17.74
CA GLY A 65 3.18 -5.72 -17.91
C GLY A 65 2.73 -5.74 -19.37
N LEU A 66 3.51 -5.13 -20.28
CA LEU A 66 3.24 -5.15 -21.71
C LEU A 66 3.26 -6.59 -22.28
N GLY A 67 4.18 -7.42 -21.81
CA GLY A 67 4.23 -8.84 -22.16
C GLY A 67 3.01 -9.63 -21.64
N VAL A 68 2.46 -9.29 -20.48
CA VAL A 68 1.19 -9.86 -20.01
C VAL A 68 0.05 -9.42 -20.93
N LEU A 69 -0.08 -8.13 -21.23
CA LEU A 69 -1.12 -7.61 -22.12
C LEU A 69 -1.07 -8.32 -23.48
N GLN A 70 0.11 -8.42 -24.10
CA GLN A 70 0.29 -9.11 -25.37
C GLN A 70 -0.25 -10.54 -25.32
N ARG A 71 0.13 -11.33 -24.30
CA ARG A 71 -0.35 -12.71 -24.15
C ARG A 71 -1.86 -12.78 -23.96
N ILE A 72 -2.45 -11.84 -23.20
CA ILE A 72 -3.90 -11.78 -22.98
C ILE A 72 -4.64 -11.46 -24.29
N SER A 73 -4.19 -10.45 -25.04
CA SER A 73 -4.78 -10.08 -26.33
C SER A 73 -4.69 -11.23 -27.34
N GLU A 74 -3.55 -11.94 -27.39
CA GLU A 74 -3.37 -13.11 -28.26
C GLU A 74 -4.32 -14.26 -27.88
N ALA A 75 -4.46 -14.56 -26.58
CA ALA A 75 -5.36 -15.59 -26.08
C ALA A 75 -6.84 -15.27 -26.38
N ARG A 76 -7.27 -14.03 -26.08
CA ARG A 76 -8.64 -13.56 -26.35
C ARG A 76 -8.97 -13.62 -27.84
N LYS A 77 -8.03 -13.22 -28.70
CA LYS A 77 -8.17 -13.35 -30.16
C LYS A 77 -8.31 -14.81 -30.60
N ALA A 78 -7.55 -15.73 -30.01
CA ALA A 78 -7.66 -17.16 -30.31
C ALA A 78 -9.01 -17.75 -29.86
N GLU A 79 -9.63 -17.19 -28.82
CA GLU A 79 -10.98 -17.50 -28.35
C GLU A 79 -12.09 -16.83 -29.19
N GLY A 80 -11.73 -16.05 -30.21
CA GLY A 80 -12.69 -15.34 -31.07
C GLY A 80 -13.23 -14.04 -30.46
N ILE A 81 -12.68 -13.59 -29.32
CA ILE A 81 -13.01 -12.31 -28.71
C ILE A 81 -12.28 -11.20 -29.47
N LYS A 82 -13.03 -10.18 -29.90
CA LYS A 82 -12.48 -9.00 -30.58
C LYS A 82 -12.49 -7.82 -29.61
N ASP A 83 -11.35 -7.56 -28.98
CA ASP A 83 -11.15 -6.37 -28.16
C ASP A 83 -11.13 -5.10 -29.01
N ASP A 84 -11.55 -3.99 -28.42
CA ASP A 84 -11.38 -2.67 -29.02
C ASP A 84 -9.90 -2.26 -28.92
N GLU A 85 -9.25 -2.08 -30.07
CA GLU A 85 -7.85 -1.66 -30.11
C GLU A 85 -7.68 -0.24 -29.56
N GLY A 86 -8.69 0.62 -29.75
CA GLY A 86 -8.59 2.05 -29.50
C GLY A 86 -7.69 2.78 -30.51
N GLN A 87 -7.50 4.08 -30.30
CA GLN A 87 -6.65 4.92 -31.15
C GLN A 87 -5.18 4.82 -30.75
N ASP A 88 -4.28 4.90 -31.72
CA ASP A 88 -2.85 5.11 -31.46
C ASP A 88 -2.57 6.61 -31.27
N ALA A 89 -1.41 6.96 -30.72
CA ALA A 89 -1.03 8.34 -30.46
C ALA A 89 -0.93 9.12 -31.78
N GLU A 90 -1.45 10.34 -31.80
CA GLU A 90 -1.26 11.23 -32.93
C GLU A 90 0.22 11.61 -33.10
N PRO A 91 0.70 11.74 -34.35
CA PRO A 91 2.05 12.24 -34.61
C PRO A 91 2.25 13.64 -34.04
N LEU A 92 3.40 13.87 -33.41
CA LEU A 92 3.77 15.19 -32.93
C LEU A 92 4.09 16.15 -34.11
N PRO A 93 3.88 17.47 -33.95
CA PRO A 93 4.25 18.47 -34.95
C PRO A 93 5.73 18.42 -35.34
N LYS A 94 6.08 18.85 -36.57
CA LYS A 94 7.48 18.81 -37.06
C LYS A 94 8.43 19.70 -36.25
N ASP A 95 7.93 20.80 -35.70
CA ASP A 95 8.66 21.77 -34.89
C ASP A 95 8.48 21.53 -33.38
N TYR A 96 8.04 20.32 -33.00
CA TYR A 96 7.79 19.96 -31.62
C TYR A 96 9.04 20.13 -30.73
N ASN A 97 8.86 20.81 -29.60
CA ASN A 97 9.90 21.01 -28.59
C ASN A 97 9.47 20.36 -27.28
N ALA A 98 9.95 19.13 -27.08
CA ALA A 98 9.60 18.31 -25.91
C ALA A 98 9.95 18.99 -24.59
N LEU A 99 11.11 19.67 -24.50
CA LEU A 99 11.50 20.38 -23.28
C LEU A 99 10.54 21.51 -22.94
N LYS A 100 10.15 22.32 -23.95
CA LYS A 100 9.21 23.43 -23.77
C LYS A 100 7.84 22.91 -23.34
N TYR A 101 7.27 21.99 -24.12
CA TYR A 101 5.94 21.43 -23.86
C TYR A 101 5.89 20.71 -22.50
N GLY A 102 6.89 19.87 -22.22
CA GLY A 102 6.96 19.16 -20.95
C GLY A 102 7.16 20.08 -19.75
N THR A 103 7.84 21.22 -19.92
CA THR A 103 7.89 22.26 -18.87
C THR A 103 6.51 22.87 -18.62
N GLU A 104 5.73 23.14 -19.68
CA GLU A 104 4.36 23.66 -19.56
C GLU A 104 3.44 22.66 -18.85
N VAL A 105 3.46 21.38 -19.26
CA VAL A 105 2.68 20.29 -18.65
C VAL A 105 3.06 20.09 -17.19
N GLN A 106 4.35 20.00 -16.87
CA GLN A 106 4.82 19.87 -15.48
C GLN A 106 4.33 21.07 -14.64
N THR A 107 4.45 22.28 -15.18
CA THR A 107 4.05 23.51 -14.47
C THR A 107 2.55 23.51 -14.18
N GLN A 108 1.72 23.04 -15.11
CA GLN A 108 0.29 22.86 -14.87
C GLN A 108 0.04 21.84 -13.76
N LEU A 109 0.74 20.69 -13.79
CA LEU A 109 0.59 19.61 -12.81
C LEU A 109 0.88 20.10 -11.40
N THR A 110 1.91 20.93 -11.25
CA THR A 110 2.34 21.48 -9.96
C THR A 110 1.58 22.74 -9.54
N GLY A 111 0.49 23.10 -10.22
CA GLY A 111 -0.37 24.22 -9.85
C GLY A 111 0.22 25.59 -10.21
N GLY A 112 0.89 25.68 -11.36
CA GLY A 112 1.49 26.90 -11.90
C GLY A 112 2.90 27.19 -11.40
N LYS A 113 3.52 26.27 -10.64
CA LYS A 113 4.87 26.46 -10.09
C LYS A 113 5.87 25.50 -10.73
N PRO A 114 6.74 25.95 -11.65
CA PRO A 114 7.68 25.04 -12.31
C PRO A 114 8.61 24.37 -11.29
N PHE A 115 8.88 23.09 -11.49
CA PHE A 115 9.87 22.36 -10.70
C PHE A 115 11.22 22.38 -11.42
N ASN A 116 12.27 22.75 -10.70
CA ASN A 116 13.62 22.82 -11.24
C ASN A 116 14.56 22.04 -10.33
N TYR A 117 15.20 21.00 -10.88
CA TYR A 117 16.18 20.20 -10.16
C TYR A 117 17.63 20.58 -10.54
N THR A 118 18.05 21.75 -10.09
CA THR A 118 19.35 22.36 -10.44
C THR A 118 20.55 21.54 -9.96
N PHE A 119 20.38 20.72 -8.93
CA PHE A 119 21.42 19.81 -8.44
C PHE A 119 21.79 18.74 -9.48
N ALA A 120 20.82 18.25 -10.26
CA ALA A 120 21.04 17.26 -11.33
C ALA A 120 20.34 17.68 -12.63
N PRO A 121 20.93 18.60 -13.42
CA PRO A 121 20.30 19.17 -14.61
C PRO A 121 19.91 18.15 -15.68
N ALA A 122 20.66 17.05 -15.82
CA ALA A 122 20.30 15.96 -16.73
C ALA A 122 18.97 15.31 -16.32
N THR A 123 18.78 15.05 -15.02
CA THR A 123 17.53 14.51 -14.48
C THR A 123 16.38 15.50 -14.65
N ASP A 124 16.62 16.79 -14.42
CA ASP A 124 15.62 17.84 -14.68
C ASP A 124 15.16 17.83 -16.15
N TYR A 125 16.11 17.72 -17.07
CA TYR A 125 15.82 17.59 -18.50
C TYR A 125 15.03 16.32 -18.81
N TYR A 126 15.41 15.15 -18.28
CA TYR A 126 14.67 13.91 -18.52
C TYR A 126 13.23 13.97 -17.98
N LEU A 127 13.02 14.55 -16.80
CA LEU A 127 11.67 14.76 -16.28
C LEU A 127 10.84 15.63 -17.23
N LYS A 128 11.39 16.76 -17.66
CA LYS A 128 10.65 17.70 -18.50
C LYS A 128 10.51 17.21 -19.94
N ALA A 129 11.62 17.03 -20.64
CA ALA A 129 11.59 16.67 -22.05
C ALA A 129 11.05 15.27 -22.30
N HIS A 130 11.49 14.28 -21.52
CA HIS A 130 11.12 12.90 -21.82
C HIS A 130 9.80 12.48 -21.17
N LEU A 131 9.66 12.61 -19.84
CA LEU A 131 8.42 12.22 -19.16
C LEU A 131 7.26 13.14 -19.54
N PHE A 132 7.37 14.44 -19.28
CA PHE A 132 6.27 15.37 -19.55
C PHE A 132 6.17 15.78 -21.03
N GLY A 133 7.28 15.72 -21.78
CA GLY A 133 7.34 16.11 -23.19
C GLY A 133 7.11 14.96 -24.17
N ASP A 134 7.59 13.75 -23.93
CA ASP A 134 7.34 12.65 -24.87
C ASP A 134 6.13 11.81 -24.43
N ILE A 135 6.13 11.33 -23.17
CA ILE A 135 5.09 10.41 -22.69
C ILE A 135 3.76 11.13 -22.55
N PHE A 136 3.72 12.26 -21.85
CA PHE A 136 2.47 12.98 -21.62
C PHE A 136 1.91 13.65 -22.88
N ALA A 137 2.74 13.91 -23.89
CA ALA A 137 2.27 14.47 -25.17
C ALA A 137 1.47 13.48 -26.03
N ARG A 138 1.55 12.17 -25.74
CA ARG A 138 0.75 11.15 -26.42
C ARG A 138 -0.70 11.25 -25.95
N ASN A 139 -1.65 11.28 -26.88
CA ASN A 139 -3.05 11.63 -26.59
C ASN A 139 -3.98 10.42 -26.35
N ASN A 140 -3.46 9.20 -26.20
CA ASN A 140 -4.29 8.01 -25.91
C ASN A 140 -4.92 8.06 -24.50
N LEU A 141 -4.29 8.79 -23.58
CA LEU A 141 -4.77 9.07 -22.24
C LEU A 141 -4.73 10.59 -22.01
N SER A 142 -5.80 11.14 -21.45
CA SER A 142 -5.83 12.52 -20.97
C SER A 142 -4.92 12.71 -19.76
N PHE A 143 -4.55 13.95 -19.43
CA PHE A 143 -3.72 14.22 -18.24
C PHE A 143 -4.36 13.73 -16.94
N ALA A 144 -5.69 13.83 -16.80
CA ALA A 144 -6.41 13.30 -15.64
C ALA A 144 -6.27 11.77 -15.52
N GLU A 145 -6.39 11.06 -16.64
CA GLU A 145 -6.25 9.59 -16.69
C GLU A 145 -4.81 9.16 -16.43
N ARG A 146 -3.82 9.90 -16.96
CA ARG A 146 -2.39 9.67 -16.66
C ARG A 146 -2.09 9.83 -15.18
N GLU A 147 -2.65 10.84 -14.53
CA GLU A 147 -2.47 11.02 -13.09
C GLU A 147 -3.20 9.96 -12.27
N LEU A 148 -4.37 9.47 -12.72
CA LEU A 148 -5.04 8.32 -12.11
C LEU A 148 -4.14 7.07 -12.15
N VAL A 149 -3.52 6.78 -13.30
CA VAL A 149 -2.54 5.69 -13.47
C VAL A 149 -1.36 5.88 -12.51
N THR A 150 -0.78 7.08 -12.48
CA THR A 150 0.39 7.39 -11.63
C THR A 150 0.07 7.23 -10.14
N ILE A 151 -1.02 7.82 -9.64
CA ILE A 151 -1.44 7.69 -8.24
C ILE A 151 -1.61 6.22 -7.88
N SER A 152 -2.29 5.45 -8.73
CA SER A 152 -2.57 4.04 -8.51
C SER A 152 -1.29 3.21 -8.42
N ALA A 153 -0.34 3.43 -9.33
CA ALA A 153 0.96 2.77 -9.29
C ALA A 153 1.78 3.13 -8.05
N LEU A 154 1.83 4.41 -7.68
CA LEU A 154 2.57 4.88 -6.50
C LEU A 154 2.01 4.30 -5.19
N CYS A 155 0.73 3.94 -5.13
CA CYS A 155 0.15 3.24 -3.98
C CYS A 155 0.74 1.82 -3.80
N GLY A 156 1.19 1.19 -4.89
CA GLY A 156 1.88 -0.11 -4.89
C GLY A 156 3.32 -0.07 -4.39
N LEU A 157 3.90 1.13 -4.23
CA LEU A 157 5.32 1.32 -3.91
C LEU A 157 5.50 1.88 -2.49
N LYS A 158 6.63 1.54 -1.87
CA LYS A 158 7.03 2.01 -0.53
C LYS A 158 8.07 3.12 -0.63
N GLY A 159 8.01 4.13 0.24
CA GLY A 159 9.01 5.19 0.30
C GLY A 159 8.82 6.30 -0.74
N VAL A 160 7.64 6.36 -1.36
CA VAL A 160 7.26 7.37 -2.38
C VAL A 160 6.09 8.25 -1.92
N GLU A 161 5.88 8.36 -0.61
CA GLU A 161 4.71 9.03 -0.01
C GLU A 161 4.65 10.52 -0.41
N SER A 162 5.80 11.18 -0.57
CA SER A 162 5.86 12.58 -1.01
C SER A 162 5.41 12.74 -2.46
N GLN A 163 5.79 11.80 -3.34
CA GLN A 163 5.43 11.77 -4.75
C GLN A 163 3.94 11.44 -4.89
N LEU A 164 3.44 10.45 -4.14
CA LEU A 164 2.02 10.11 -4.12
C LEU A 164 1.17 11.33 -3.73
N ALA A 165 1.52 12.04 -2.64
CA ALA A 165 0.82 13.26 -2.26
C ALA A 165 0.94 14.39 -3.31
N SER A 166 2.06 14.46 -4.03
CA SER A 166 2.25 15.41 -5.13
C SER A 166 1.34 15.10 -6.31
N HIS A 167 1.25 13.84 -6.73
CA HIS A 167 0.38 13.41 -7.83
C HIS A 167 -1.11 13.45 -7.45
N VAL A 168 -1.48 13.25 -6.18
CA VAL A 168 -2.86 13.52 -5.74
C VAL A 168 -3.24 14.99 -5.95
N ARG A 169 -2.34 15.94 -5.69
CA ARG A 169 -2.56 17.36 -6.04
C ARG A 169 -2.55 17.57 -7.56
N GLY A 170 -1.63 16.92 -8.25
CA GLY A 170 -1.48 16.95 -9.71
C GLY A 170 -2.74 16.52 -10.44
N ALA A 171 -3.36 15.41 -10.02
CA ALA A 171 -4.61 14.92 -10.56
C ALA A 171 -5.75 15.95 -10.48
N ARG A 172 -5.88 16.66 -9.35
CA ARG A 172 -6.87 17.74 -9.19
C ARG A 172 -6.60 18.88 -10.17
N ASN A 173 -5.33 19.29 -10.30
CA ASN A 173 -4.93 20.34 -11.23
C ASN A 173 -5.13 19.95 -12.70
N MET A 174 -5.06 18.64 -13.01
CA MET A 174 -5.28 18.08 -14.33
C MET A 174 -6.73 17.70 -14.62
N GLY A 175 -7.65 17.99 -13.69
CA GLY A 175 -9.09 17.89 -13.91
C GLY A 175 -9.75 16.62 -13.38
N LEU A 176 -9.01 15.71 -12.73
CA LEU A 176 -9.63 14.57 -12.06
C LEU A 176 -10.48 15.06 -10.88
N SER A 177 -11.73 14.61 -10.79
CA SER A 177 -12.65 15.11 -9.76
C SER A 177 -12.23 14.66 -8.36
N ASP A 178 -12.55 15.51 -7.39
CA ASP A 178 -12.37 15.24 -5.97
C ASP A 178 -13.07 13.94 -5.52
N THR A 179 -14.21 13.60 -6.12
CA THR A 179 -14.94 12.35 -5.87
C THR A 179 -14.21 11.14 -6.46
N ALA A 180 -13.71 11.25 -7.69
CA ALA A 180 -12.93 10.18 -8.33
C ALA A 180 -11.66 9.87 -7.54
N ILE A 181 -10.93 10.90 -7.09
CA ILE A 181 -9.72 10.72 -6.27
C ILE A 181 -10.06 10.02 -4.95
N ARG A 182 -11.12 10.45 -4.25
CA ARG A 182 -11.54 9.81 -2.98
C ARG A 182 -12.04 8.38 -3.14
N ALA A 183 -12.40 7.94 -4.34
CA ALA A 183 -12.80 6.56 -4.59
C ALA A 183 -11.61 5.58 -4.66
N ILE A 184 -10.40 6.06 -4.98
CA ILE A 184 -9.20 5.24 -5.20
C ILE A 184 -8.91 4.26 -4.05
N PRO A 185 -8.92 4.67 -2.75
CA PRO A 185 -8.62 3.75 -1.66
C PRO A 185 -9.55 2.53 -1.62
N GLN A 186 -10.85 2.74 -1.82
CA GLN A 186 -11.83 1.66 -1.78
C GLN A 186 -11.68 0.71 -2.98
N ILE A 187 -11.38 1.26 -4.16
CA ILE A 187 -11.10 0.47 -5.37
C ILE A 187 -9.87 -0.41 -5.16
N LEU A 188 -8.78 0.18 -4.65
CA LEU A 188 -7.56 -0.55 -4.33
C LEU A 188 -7.80 -1.64 -3.29
N ARG A 189 -8.62 -1.38 -2.26
CA ARG A 189 -8.97 -2.39 -1.26
C ARG A 189 -9.66 -3.60 -1.89
N GLN A 190 -10.62 -3.35 -2.77
CA GLN A 190 -11.41 -4.41 -3.41
C GLN A 190 -10.61 -5.19 -4.46
N LYS A 191 -9.78 -4.51 -5.25
CA LYS A 191 -9.13 -5.10 -6.43
C LYS A 191 -7.66 -5.49 -6.19
N VAL A 192 -6.98 -4.87 -5.22
CA VAL A 192 -5.53 -4.99 -5.01
C VAL A 192 -5.16 -5.45 -3.60
N GLY A 193 -5.42 -4.65 -2.56
CA GLY A 193 -5.04 -4.98 -1.20
C GLY A 193 -5.19 -3.84 -0.21
N ASP A 194 -5.24 -4.19 1.08
CA ASP A 194 -5.42 -3.24 2.18
C ASP A 194 -4.25 -2.26 2.31
N LEU A 195 -3.01 -2.70 2.03
CA LEU A 195 -1.83 -1.86 2.20
C LEU A 195 -1.80 -0.72 1.16
N GLU A 196 -2.14 -1.02 -0.09
CA GLU A 196 -2.25 -0.05 -1.16
C GLU A 196 -3.40 0.94 -0.89
N ALA A 197 -4.54 0.42 -0.42
CA ALA A 197 -5.67 1.24 0.01
C ALA A 197 -5.29 2.18 1.17
N TYR A 198 -4.56 1.69 2.16
CA TYR A 198 -4.06 2.48 3.28
C TYR A 198 -3.13 3.61 2.80
N ARG A 199 -2.18 3.31 1.90
CA ARG A 199 -1.25 4.32 1.34
C ARG A 199 -2.01 5.40 0.57
N ALA A 200 -2.99 5.00 -0.24
CA ALA A 200 -3.87 5.92 -0.97
C ALA A 200 -4.67 6.81 0.00
N GLY A 201 -5.38 6.19 0.95
CA GLY A 201 -6.21 6.90 1.92
C GLY A 201 -5.41 7.92 2.71
N ARG A 202 -4.26 7.51 3.25
CA ARG A 202 -3.36 8.40 4.01
C ARG A 202 -2.91 9.61 3.19
N ALA A 203 -2.46 9.39 1.95
CA ALA A 203 -1.97 10.47 1.10
C ALA A 203 -3.10 11.41 0.67
N ILE A 204 -4.26 10.86 0.31
CA ILE A 204 -5.46 11.61 -0.08
C ILE A 204 -5.95 12.45 1.11
N SER A 205 -6.21 11.85 2.27
CA SER A 205 -6.65 12.59 3.45
C SER A 205 -5.68 13.71 3.83
N LYS A 206 -4.36 13.47 3.74
CA LYS A 206 -3.35 14.52 3.94
C LYS A 206 -3.48 15.69 2.95
N VAL A 207 -3.73 15.42 1.67
CA VAL A 207 -3.90 16.46 0.65
C VAL A 207 -5.21 17.23 0.82
N PHE A 208 -6.27 16.55 1.23
CA PHE A 208 -7.58 17.15 1.44
C PHE A 208 -7.76 17.79 2.84
N GLY A 209 -6.80 17.61 3.76
CA GLY A 209 -6.91 18.12 5.13
C GLY A 209 -7.93 17.35 5.96
N GLU A 210 -8.17 16.08 5.64
CA GLU A 210 -9.15 15.22 6.27
C GLU A 210 -8.49 14.34 7.35
N PRO A 211 -9.23 13.97 8.42
CA PRO A 211 -8.73 13.01 9.40
C PRO A 211 -8.54 11.63 8.75
N PHE A 212 -7.48 10.93 9.16
CA PHE A 212 -7.20 9.56 8.74
C PHE A 212 -6.83 8.73 9.97
N THR A 213 -7.60 7.69 10.25
CA THR A 213 -7.54 6.93 11.52
C THR A 213 -7.21 5.45 11.34
N GLU A 214 -7.09 4.97 10.09
CA GLU A 214 -6.68 3.60 9.84
C GLU A 214 -5.21 3.39 10.28
N GLY A 215 -4.91 2.23 10.86
CA GLY A 215 -3.54 1.83 11.12
C GLY A 215 -2.94 1.03 9.97
N GLU A 216 -1.63 1.17 9.80
CA GLU A 216 -0.84 0.55 8.74
C GLU A 216 -1.00 -0.97 8.73
N PRO A 217 -1.54 -1.57 7.66
CA PRO A 217 -1.65 -3.01 7.51
C PRO A 217 -0.27 -3.68 7.47
N ILE A 218 -0.22 -4.96 7.83
CA ILE A 218 1.02 -5.75 7.78
C ILE A 218 1.39 -6.04 6.32
N GLU A 219 2.55 -5.55 5.90
CA GLU A 219 3.17 -5.86 4.61
C GLU A 219 3.62 -7.33 4.58
N ASN A 220 3.30 -8.05 3.50
CA ASN A 220 3.70 -9.45 3.28
C ASN A 220 3.40 -10.37 4.45
N ARG A 221 2.13 -10.45 4.89
CA ARG A 221 1.71 -11.33 5.99
C ARG A 221 2.05 -12.80 5.69
N ILE A 222 3.13 -13.30 6.29
CA ILE A 222 3.62 -14.69 6.14
C ILE A 222 2.82 -15.66 7.02
N PHE A 223 2.42 -15.21 8.22
CA PHE A 223 1.69 -16.04 9.19
C PHE A 223 0.20 -15.66 9.24
N PRO A 224 -0.70 -16.64 9.43
CA PRO A 224 -2.14 -16.40 9.47
C PRO A 224 -2.51 -15.43 10.60
N LYS A 225 -3.49 -14.55 10.36
CA LYS A 225 -4.02 -13.63 11.39
C LYS A 225 -4.58 -14.39 12.59
N GLY A 226 -5.26 -15.50 12.33
CA GLY A 226 -5.95 -16.31 13.34
C GLY A 226 -7.37 -15.83 13.62
N GLU A 227 -8.03 -16.54 14.53
CA GLU A 227 -9.39 -16.25 14.97
C GLU A 227 -9.40 -15.20 16.09
N PRO A 228 -10.51 -14.46 16.29
CA PRO A 228 -10.63 -13.51 17.39
C PRO A 228 -10.31 -14.15 18.75
N ASN A 229 -9.46 -13.49 19.54
CA ASN A 229 -8.99 -13.95 20.84
C ASN A 229 -10.02 -13.71 21.95
N THR A 230 -11.22 -14.28 21.80
CA THR A 230 -12.34 -14.05 22.72
C THR A 230 -12.13 -14.65 24.10
N ALA A 231 -11.40 -15.77 24.18
CA ALA A 231 -11.12 -16.48 25.43
C ALA A 231 -10.34 -15.63 26.45
N TYR A 232 -9.48 -14.72 25.97
CA TYR A 232 -8.66 -13.85 26.81
C TYR A 232 -9.05 -12.39 26.72
N ALA A 233 -10.19 -12.03 26.10
CA ALA A 233 -10.56 -10.65 25.79
C ALA A 233 -10.49 -9.69 26.99
N ASN A 234 -10.82 -10.16 28.20
CA ASN A 234 -10.75 -9.35 29.43
C ASN A 234 -9.32 -8.92 29.82
N ASN A 235 -8.30 -9.54 29.22
CA ASN A 235 -6.89 -9.26 29.46
C ASN A 235 -6.27 -8.38 28.37
N PHE A 236 -7.08 -7.81 27.47
CA PHE A 236 -6.61 -6.95 26.38
C PHE A 236 -7.42 -5.66 26.33
N ILE A 237 -6.74 -4.58 25.97
CA ILE A 237 -7.37 -3.34 25.49
C ILE A 237 -7.34 -3.42 23.97
N GLY A 238 -8.51 -3.39 23.33
CA GLY A 238 -8.66 -3.58 21.88
C GLY A 238 -8.71 -5.05 21.45
N ASN A 239 -8.76 -5.30 20.14
CA ASN A 239 -8.92 -6.66 19.62
C ASN A 239 -7.58 -7.32 19.28
N SER A 240 -7.45 -8.58 19.68
CA SER A 240 -6.37 -9.46 19.28
C SER A 240 -6.89 -10.75 18.63
N TYR A 241 -6.02 -11.43 17.90
CA TYR A 241 -6.33 -12.67 17.17
C TYR A 241 -5.23 -13.69 17.40
N LEU A 242 -5.60 -14.97 17.44
CA LEU A 242 -4.69 -16.08 17.71
C LEU A 242 -4.76 -17.13 16.60
N ALA A 243 -3.60 -17.46 16.04
CA ALA A 243 -3.44 -18.60 15.15
C ALA A 243 -2.47 -19.60 15.79
N PRO A 244 -2.93 -20.81 16.18
CA PRO A 244 -2.03 -21.89 16.56
C PRO A 244 -1.13 -22.27 15.38
N LEU A 245 0.18 -22.42 15.64
CA LEU A 245 1.17 -22.80 14.61
C LEU A 245 1.67 -24.24 14.77
N THR A 246 1.42 -24.85 15.93
CA THR A 246 1.89 -26.19 16.28
C THR A 246 0.84 -26.96 17.06
N GLU A 247 0.77 -28.27 16.86
CA GLU A 247 -0.08 -29.19 17.61
C GLU A 247 0.69 -29.98 18.71
N GLY A 248 1.99 -29.71 18.86
CA GLY A 248 2.89 -30.46 19.76
C GLY A 248 3.01 -29.89 21.18
N THR A 249 3.99 -30.41 21.94
CA THR A 249 4.21 -30.06 23.36
C THR A 249 4.78 -28.66 23.59
N LEU A 250 5.32 -28.02 22.53
CA LEU A 250 5.78 -26.63 22.58
C LEU A 250 4.71 -25.75 21.92
N PRO A 251 3.92 -24.99 22.70
CA PRO A 251 2.84 -24.18 22.14
C PRO A 251 3.38 -22.92 21.45
N LEU A 252 3.18 -22.83 20.13
CA LEU A 252 3.47 -21.65 19.32
C LEU A 252 2.19 -21.04 18.79
N HIS A 253 2.04 -19.73 18.96
CA HIS A 253 0.91 -18.99 18.42
C HIS A 253 1.40 -17.75 17.68
N ASN A 254 0.87 -17.50 16.49
CA ASN A 254 0.95 -16.16 15.91
C ASN A 254 -0.15 -15.31 16.55
N VAL A 255 0.25 -14.24 17.23
CA VAL A 255 -0.65 -13.29 17.86
C VAL A 255 -0.71 -12.06 16.96
N THR A 256 -1.91 -11.63 16.59
CA THR A 256 -2.12 -10.40 15.81
C THR A 256 -2.86 -9.37 16.64
N PHE A 257 -2.33 -8.15 16.70
CA PHE A 257 -2.92 -7.00 17.35
C PHE A 257 -3.43 -5.99 16.34
N GLU A 258 -4.64 -5.48 16.57
CA GLU A 258 -5.12 -4.26 15.92
C GLU A 258 -4.29 -3.05 16.36
N PRO A 259 -4.25 -1.97 15.55
CA PRO A 259 -3.62 -0.71 15.96
C PRO A 259 -4.10 -0.27 17.35
N GLY A 260 -3.15 0.02 18.24
CA GLY A 260 -3.43 0.39 19.63
C GLY A 260 -3.78 -0.76 20.59
N CYS A 261 -3.97 -1.98 20.08
CA CYS A 261 -4.28 -3.13 20.93
C CYS A 261 -3.05 -3.57 21.74
N ARG A 262 -3.27 -3.89 23.01
CA ARG A 262 -2.23 -4.32 23.95
C ARG A 262 -2.81 -5.24 25.01
N ASN A 263 -2.00 -6.17 25.51
CA ASN A 263 -2.38 -6.96 26.67
C ASN A 263 -2.20 -6.18 27.97
N ASN A 264 -2.85 -6.67 29.03
CA ASN A 264 -2.60 -6.24 30.39
C ASN A 264 -1.17 -6.61 30.79
N TRP A 265 -0.67 -5.93 31.82
CA TRP A 265 0.54 -6.39 32.50
C TRP A 265 0.35 -7.83 32.95
N HIS A 266 1.37 -8.67 32.79
CA HIS A 266 1.32 -10.06 33.23
C HIS A 266 2.71 -10.61 33.55
N ILE A 267 2.72 -11.71 34.30
CA ILE A 267 3.91 -12.43 34.74
C ILE A 267 3.78 -13.89 34.30
N HIS A 268 4.85 -14.46 33.74
CA HIS A 268 4.95 -15.90 33.55
C HIS A 268 5.76 -16.50 34.70
N HIS A 269 5.15 -17.38 35.49
CA HIS A 269 5.81 -18.04 36.60
C HIS A 269 6.50 -19.31 36.15
N LYS A 270 7.73 -19.53 36.63
CA LYS A 270 8.60 -20.71 36.37
C LYS A 270 9.02 -20.96 34.91
N GLY A 271 8.19 -20.58 33.93
CA GLY A 271 8.49 -20.59 32.50
C GLY A 271 8.56 -19.16 31.96
N GLY A 272 9.46 -18.90 31.02
CA GLY A 272 9.55 -17.61 30.33
C GLY A 272 8.72 -17.57 29.05
N GLN A 273 8.87 -16.48 28.29
CA GLN A 273 8.26 -16.33 26.98
C GLN A 273 9.26 -15.77 25.97
N ILE A 274 9.18 -16.21 24.72
CA ILE A 274 9.92 -15.63 23.61
C ILE A 274 8.93 -15.06 22.61
N LEU A 275 9.15 -13.81 22.21
CA LEU A 275 8.41 -13.15 21.14
C LEU A 275 9.33 -13.02 19.92
N ILE A 276 8.88 -13.51 18.78
CA ILE A 276 9.55 -13.28 17.48
C ILE A 276 8.64 -12.38 16.66
N CYS A 277 9.04 -11.14 16.43
CA CYS A 277 8.24 -10.15 15.73
C CYS A 277 8.26 -10.44 14.23
N VAL A 278 7.09 -10.64 13.62
CA VAL A 278 6.97 -11.10 12.23
C VAL A 278 6.21 -10.13 11.32
N GLY A 279 5.52 -9.12 11.86
CA GLY A 279 4.79 -8.16 11.04
C GLY A 279 4.44 -6.87 11.77
N GLY A 280 4.50 -5.75 11.06
CA GLY A 280 4.07 -4.43 11.56
C GLY A 280 4.89 -3.88 12.73
N ARG A 281 4.34 -2.91 13.48
CA ARG A 281 5.05 -2.22 14.57
C ARG A 281 4.33 -2.35 15.90
N GLY A 282 5.11 -2.58 16.95
CA GLY A 282 4.59 -2.79 18.29
C GLY A 282 5.47 -2.23 19.39
N TRP A 283 5.08 -2.55 20.61
CA TRP A 283 5.75 -2.17 21.84
C TRP A 283 5.88 -3.38 22.77
N TYR A 284 6.96 -3.41 23.53
CA TYR A 284 7.17 -4.29 24.67
C TYR A 284 7.69 -3.46 25.83
N GLN A 285 7.27 -3.74 27.05
CA GLN A 285 7.77 -3.05 28.22
C GLN A 285 7.81 -3.98 29.43
N GLU A 286 8.93 -3.91 30.16
CA GLU A 286 9.09 -4.51 31.49
C GLU A 286 8.72 -3.48 32.57
N TRP A 287 8.22 -3.98 33.71
CA TRP A 287 7.79 -3.12 34.79
C TRP A 287 8.94 -2.26 35.33
N GLY A 288 8.77 -0.95 35.32
CA GLY A 288 9.78 0.02 35.76
C GLY A 288 10.82 0.39 34.69
N GLU A 289 10.82 -0.29 33.54
CA GLU A 289 11.77 -0.04 32.45
C GLU A 289 11.13 0.79 31.32
N PRO A 290 11.95 1.46 30.47
CA PRO A 290 11.46 2.13 29.28
C PRO A 290 10.80 1.15 28.29
N ALA A 291 9.76 1.63 27.59
CA ALA A 291 9.16 0.85 26.51
C ALA A 291 10.14 0.68 25.33
N ARG A 292 10.20 -0.53 24.80
CA ARG A 292 11.00 -0.92 23.63
C ARG A 292 10.10 -1.02 22.40
N ALA A 293 10.41 -0.24 21.37
CA ALA A 293 9.78 -0.36 20.05
C ALA A 293 10.15 -1.70 19.41
N LEU A 294 9.17 -2.33 18.76
CA LEU A 294 9.29 -3.61 18.06
C LEU A 294 8.99 -3.47 16.58
N LYS A 295 9.77 -4.16 15.75
CA LYS A 295 9.59 -4.30 14.30
C LYS A 295 9.87 -5.74 13.83
N PRO A 296 9.51 -6.11 12.59
CA PRO A 296 9.79 -7.45 12.09
C PRO A 296 11.29 -7.77 12.15
N GLY A 297 11.61 -8.97 12.62
CA GLY A 297 12.99 -9.42 12.87
C GLY A 297 13.49 -9.22 14.30
N ASP A 298 12.80 -8.41 15.12
CA ASP A 298 13.14 -8.30 16.54
C ASP A 298 12.74 -9.56 17.32
N VAL A 299 13.58 -9.94 18.28
CA VAL A 299 13.30 -11.00 19.25
C VAL A 299 13.33 -10.41 20.66
N VAL A 300 12.36 -10.82 21.47
CA VAL A 300 12.28 -10.49 22.90
C VAL A 300 12.31 -11.79 23.67
N ASN A 301 13.30 -11.95 24.53
CA ASN A 301 13.36 -13.05 25.49
C ASN A 301 12.91 -12.50 26.84
N ILE A 302 11.84 -13.06 27.38
CA ILE A 302 11.17 -12.61 28.60
C ILE A 302 11.42 -13.68 29.66
N PRO A 303 12.32 -13.44 30.63
CA PRO A 303 12.57 -14.38 31.70
C PRO A 303 11.32 -14.64 32.53
N ALA A 304 11.31 -15.77 33.24
CA ALA A 304 10.29 -16.03 34.26
C ALA A 304 10.30 -14.92 35.32
N GLU A 305 9.13 -14.68 35.93
CA GLU A 305 8.90 -13.70 37.00
C GLU A 305 9.00 -12.22 36.57
N VAL A 306 9.24 -11.92 35.29
CA VAL A 306 9.25 -10.55 34.77
C VAL A 306 7.84 -10.08 34.46
N LYS A 307 7.37 -9.04 35.16
CA LYS A 307 6.11 -8.35 34.85
C LYS A 307 6.28 -7.50 33.61
N HIS A 308 5.48 -7.75 32.58
CA HIS A 308 5.61 -7.08 31.29
C HIS A 308 4.27 -6.95 30.55
N TRP A 309 4.24 -6.11 29.52
CA TRP A 309 3.17 -6.09 28.51
C TRP A 309 3.76 -5.96 27.12
N HIS A 310 2.94 -6.26 26.11
CA HIS A 310 3.25 -6.01 24.71
C HIS A 310 1.98 -5.77 23.89
N GLY A 311 2.13 -5.07 22.77
CA GLY A 311 1.00 -4.68 21.92
C GLY A 311 1.44 -4.03 20.62
N ALA A 312 0.47 -3.61 19.82
CA ALA A 312 0.70 -2.85 18.61
C ALA A 312 1.03 -1.38 18.91
N ALA A 313 1.65 -0.70 17.95
CA ALA A 313 1.72 0.76 17.91
C ALA A 313 0.32 1.35 17.62
N SER A 314 0.12 2.63 17.92
CA SER A 314 -1.22 3.25 17.79
C SER A 314 -1.72 3.32 16.35
N ASP A 315 -0.80 3.28 15.39
CA ASP A 315 -1.03 3.51 13.97
C ASP A 315 -0.56 2.34 13.10
N SER A 316 -0.33 1.16 13.67
CA SER A 316 0.17 -0.01 12.93
C SER A 316 -0.46 -1.28 13.49
N TRP A 317 -0.83 -2.21 12.61
CA TRP A 317 -1.07 -3.59 13.04
C TRP A 317 0.24 -4.22 13.53
N PHE A 318 0.18 -5.23 14.39
CA PHE A 318 1.38 -5.92 14.86
C PHE A 318 1.17 -7.43 14.94
N GLN A 319 2.20 -8.19 14.55
CA GLN A 319 2.24 -9.64 14.66
C GLN A 319 3.55 -10.12 15.26
N HIS A 320 3.43 -11.07 16.19
CA HIS A 320 4.56 -11.82 16.71
C HIS A 320 4.18 -13.27 16.95
N ILE A 321 5.16 -14.17 16.80
CA ILE A 321 5.07 -15.54 17.28
C ILE A 321 5.39 -15.53 18.77
N ALA A 322 4.45 -15.98 19.58
CA ALA A 322 4.63 -16.21 21.00
C ALA A 322 4.98 -17.67 21.26
N ILE A 323 6.08 -17.89 21.98
CA ILE A 323 6.54 -19.19 22.45
C ILE A 323 6.54 -19.17 23.97
N ALA A 324 5.69 -19.95 24.61
CA ALA A 324 5.78 -20.17 26.05
C ALA A 324 6.83 -21.24 26.34
N VAL A 325 7.87 -20.90 27.09
CA VAL A 325 8.96 -21.83 27.41
C VAL A 325 8.46 -22.84 28.45
N PRO A 326 8.36 -24.14 28.12
CA PRO A 326 7.77 -25.12 29.04
C PRO A 326 8.62 -25.29 30.30
N ALA A 327 7.97 -25.27 31.46
CA ALA A 327 8.56 -25.60 32.76
C ALA A 327 7.51 -26.26 33.66
N GLU A 328 7.94 -27.13 34.57
CA GLU A 328 7.04 -27.84 35.46
C GLU A 328 6.28 -26.87 36.38
N GLY A 329 4.95 -26.91 36.31
CA GLY A 329 4.06 -26.04 37.08
C GLY A 329 4.09 -24.58 36.66
N ALA A 330 4.48 -24.28 35.41
CA ALA A 330 4.41 -22.95 34.82
C ALA A 330 2.96 -22.43 34.72
N SER A 331 2.79 -21.13 34.90
CA SER A 331 1.49 -20.45 34.82
C SER A 331 1.64 -18.99 34.41
N THR A 332 0.55 -18.36 34.00
CA THR A 332 0.48 -16.91 33.71
C THR A 332 -0.40 -16.23 34.74
N GLU A 333 0.14 -15.23 35.44
CA GLU A 333 -0.60 -14.29 36.27
C GLU A 333 -0.93 -13.04 35.45
N TRP A 334 -2.22 -12.77 35.26
CA TRP A 334 -2.70 -11.53 34.65
C TRP A 334 -2.86 -10.46 35.73
N CYS A 335 -2.23 -9.31 35.52
CA CYS A 335 -2.26 -8.18 36.43
C CYS A 335 -3.18 -7.06 35.88
N GLU A 336 -2.88 -5.81 36.22
CA GLU A 336 -3.67 -4.65 35.85
C GLU A 336 -3.55 -4.26 34.36
N PRO A 337 -4.59 -3.60 33.80
CA PRO A 337 -4.52 -3.04 32.45
C PRO A 337 -3.44 -1.97 32.30
N VAL A 338 -2.82 -1.92 31.12
CA VAL A 338 -1.95 -0.80 30.74
C VAL A 338 -2.82 0.43 30.47
N THR A 339 -2.67 1.47 31.27
CA THR A 339 -3.47 2.69 31.15
C THR A 339 -3.22 3.41 29.82
N ASP A 340 -4.20 4.19 29.35
CA ASP A 340 -4.01 5.01 28.13
C ASP A 340 -2.88 6.03 28.28
N GLU A 341 -2.63 6.52 29.50
CA GLU A 341 -1.53 7.46 29.77
C GLU A 341 -0.16 6.80 29.65
N GLU A 342 0.00 5.59 30.20
CA GLU A 342 1.23 4.80 30.04
C GLU A 342 1.47 4.45 28.57
N TYR A 343 0.42 4.01 27.88
CA TYR A 343 0.50 3.66 26.47
C TYR A 343 0.84 4.87 25.57
N LYS A 344 0.27 6.04 25.85
CA LYS A 344 0.57 7.27 25.10
C LYS A 344 2.03 7.71 25.24
N LYS A 345 2.67 7.45 26.38
CA LYS A 345 4.11 7.75 26.59
C LYS A 345 5.02 6.92 25.67
N CYS A 346 4.56 5.76 25.19
CA CYS A 346 5.32 4.93 24.25
C CYS A 346 5.32 5.53 22.84
N ASN A 347 4.26 6.26 22.45
CA ASN A 347 4.10 6.80 21.09
C ASN A 347 4.64 8.25 20.93
N GLN A 348 5.39 8.75 21.93
CA GLN A 348 6.17 9.99 21.84
C GLN A 348 7.61 9.66 21.42
#